data_AF-A0A0X1KLD3-F1
#
_entry.id   AF-A0A0X1KLD3-F1
#
_cell.length_a   1.000
_cell.length_b   1.000
_cell.length_c   1.000
_cell.angle_alpha   90.00
_cell.angle_beta   90.00
_cell.angle_gamma   90.00
#
_symmetry.space_group_name_H-M   'P 1'
#
loop_
_entity.id
_entity.type
_entity.pdbx_description
1 polymer ?
#
loop_
_entity_poly.entity_id
_entity_poly.type
_entity_poly.pdbx_seq_one_letter_code
_entity_poly.pdbx_strand_id
1 'polypeptide(L)'
;MKDLLPFFTRISVRGDFERVRGELWALPLLAPVTSALGTLVLYLKLPLSNVLAILALYLTIGLLHLDGLADWADGMMVKGDRERKIKAMKDLNTGIAGLFAVVMALFLQVYSLQLVPFYALFLAELNSKFAMLLALATKKPIGQGLGAYFMEGIDKKQLALGTAIYLLLLLPLVYIEPRSLASLLGLLAGAYVIYLSLRNFGGLNGDCIGAVAEITRAGALLGMAVVWQVI
;
A
#
# COMPACT_ATOMS: atom_id res chain seq x y z
N MET A 1 15.82 -8.63 -3.68
CA MET A 1 15.03 -7.60 -4.38
C MET A 1 14.72 -7.95 -5.84
N LYS A 2 15.57 -8.72 -6.55
CA LYS A 2 15.38 -9.02 -7.98
C LYS A 2 14.07 -9.77 -8.24
N ASP A 3 13.63 -10.57 -7.28
CA ASP A 3 12.44 -11.41 -7.40
C ASP A 3 11.16 -10.65 -7.00
N LEU A 4 11.25 -9.71 -6.06
CA LEU A 4 10.13 -8.85 -5.66
C LEU A 4 9.65 -7.88 -6.75
N LEU A 5 10.59 -7.33 -7.53
CA LEU A 5 10.30 -6.32 -8.55
C LEU A 5 9.28 -6.79 -9.60
N PRO A 6 9.45 -7.93 -10.30
CA PRO A 6 8.50 -8.35 -11.31
C PRO A 6 7.12 -8.75 -10.75
N PHE A 7 7.03 -9.03 -9.44
CA PHE A 7 5.76 -9.38 -8.81
C PHE A 7 4.95 -8.14 -8.41
N PHE A 8 5.60 -7.16 -7.78
CA PHE A 8 4.92 -5.96 -7.27
C PHE A 8 4.94 -4.77 -8.24
N THR A 9 5.56 -4.95 -9.42
CA THR A 9 5.66 -3.92 -10.46
C THR A 9 5.51 -4.53 -11.85
N ARG A 10 5.20 -3.69 -12.84
CA ARG A 10 5.23 -4.03 -14.26
C ARG A 10 6.61 -3.84 -14.90
N ILE A 11 7.65 -3.61 -14.10
CA ILE A 11 9.02 -3.52 -14.58
C ILE A 11 9.47 -4.92 -14.96
N SER A 12 9.72 -5.13 -16.26
CA SER A 12 10.11 -6.43 -16.81
C SER A 12 11.56 -6.78 -16.44
N VAL A 13 11.74 -7.35 -15.25
CA VAL A 13 13.01 -7.92 -14.76
C VAL A 13 12.86 -9.43 -14.62
N ARG A 14 13.93 -10.19 -14.91
CA ARG A 14 13.94 -11.63 -14.61
C ARG A 14 13.93 -11.83 -13.09
N GLY A 15 12.94 -12.54 -12.58
CA GLY A 15 12.85 -12.95 -11.18
C GLY A 15 12.25 -14.35 -11.05
N ASP A 16 12.52 -14.98 -9.92
CA ASP A 16 12.05 -16.30 -9.53
C ASP A 16 10.98 -16.16 -8.45
N PHE A 17 9.74 -16.49 -8.80
CA PHE A 17 8.59 -16.38 -7.89
C PHE A 17 8.80 -17.15 -6.58
N GLU A 18 9.48 -18.30 -6.62
CA GLU A 18 9.68 -19.14 -5.45
C GLU A 18 10.64 -18.54 -4.42
N ARG A 19 11.45 -17.56 -4.84
CA ARG A 19 12.41 -16.87 -3.97
C ARG A 19 11.80 -15.65 -3.28
N VAL A 20 10.68 -15.14 -3.78
CA VAL A 20 10.02 -13.91 -3.27
C VAL A 20 9.71 -14.03 -1.79
N ARG A 21 9.27 -15.21 -1.31
CA ARG A 21 8.98 -15.48 0.11
C ARG A 21 10.17 -15.27 1.05
N GLY A 22 11.41 -15.41 0.54
CA GLY A 22 12.64 -15.18 1.30
C GLY A 22 13.12 -13.72 1.26
N GLU A 23 12.48 -12.88 0.45
CA GLU A 23 12.87 -11.50 0.21
C GLU A 23 11.87 -10.48 0.76
N LEU A 24 10.81 -10.88 1.49
CA LEU A 24 9.75 -9.98 1.94
C LEU A 24 10.26 -8.80 2.79
N TRP A 25 11.37 -8.99 3.51
CA TRP A 25 12.09 -7.93 4.23
C TRP A 25 12.46 -6.72 3.35
N ALA A 26 12.60 -6.92 2.04
CA ALA A 26 12.95 -5.89 1.08
C ALA A 26 11.73 -5.11 0.54
N LEU A 27 10.50 -5.37 1.01
CA LEU A 27 9.31 -4.62 0.61
C LEU A 27 9.48 -3.09 0.71
N PRO A 28 10.03 -2.50 1.78
CA PRO A 28 10.25 -1.05 1.85
C PRO A 28 11.17 -0.51 0.76
N LEU A 29 12.10 -1.33 0.22
CA LEU A 29 12.97 -0.92 -0.89
C LEU A 29 12.23 -0.80 -2.22
N LEU A 30 11.00 -1.30 -2.34
CA LEU A 30 10.17 -1.05 -3.50
C LEU A 30 9.72 0.40 -3.56
N ALA A 31 9.60 1.10 -2.42
CA ALA A 31 9.10 2.46 -2.38
C ALA A 31 9.90 3.47 -3.20
N PRO A 32 11.24 3.56 -3.10
CA PRO A 32 12.01 4.44 -3.98
C PRO A 32 11.85 4.07 -5.45
N VAL A 33 11.67 2.79 -5.78
CA VAL A 33 11.51 2.33 -7.18
C VAL A 33 10.13 2.72 -7.73
N THR A 34 9.06 2.41 -7.01
CA THR A 34 7.68 2.60 -7.49
C THR A 34 7.26 4.07 -7.47
N SER A 35 7.81 4.88 -6.56
CA SER A 35 7.52 6.31 -6.46
C SER A 35 8.48 7.20 -7.27
N ALA A 36 9.59 6.69 -7.81
CA ALA A 36 10.63 7.51 -8.46
C ALA A 36 10.07 8.40 -9.58
N LEU A 37 9.36 7.81 -10.54
CA LEU A 37 8.84 8.56 -11.69
C LEU A 37 7.79 9.59 -11.26
N GLY A 38 6.87 9.21 -10.36
CA GLY A 38 5.86 10.14 -9.85
C GLY A 38 6.48 11.29 -9.04
N THR A 39 7.46 11.00 -8.20
CA THR A 39 8.18 12.01 -7.41
C THR A 39 8.96 12.97 -8.32
N LEU A 40 9.56 12.46 -9.40
CA LEU A 40 10.24 13.29 -10.40
C LEU A 40 9.26 14.22 -11.12
N VAL A 41 8.08 13.71 -11.52
CA VAL A 41 7.02 14.53 -12.13
C VAL A 41 6.57 15.66 -11.20
N LEU A 42 6.41 15.38 -9.90
CA LEU A 42 6.07 16.38 -8.89
C LEU A 42 7.20 17.41 -8.71
N TYR A 43 8.46 16.96 -8.66
CA TYR A 43 9.63 17.83 -8.52
C TYR A 43 9.77 18.82 -9.69
N LEU A 44 9.56 18.33 -10.93
CA LEU A 44 9.62 19.14 -12.14
C LEU A 44 8.43 20.08 -12.33
N LYS A 45 7.39 19.97 -11.48
CA LYS A 45 6.17 20.81 -11.52
C LYS A 45 5.51 20.83 -12.90
N LEU A 46 5.43 19.67 -13.56
CA LEU A 46 4.76 19.56 -14.87
C LEU A 46 3.27 19.95 -14.75
N PRO A 47 2.63 20.45 -15.83
CA PRO A 47 1.18 20.61 -15.85
C PRO A 47 0.48 19.30 -15.48
N LEU A 48 -0.52 19.36 -14.60
CA LEU A 48 -1.23 18.19 -14.06
C LEU A 48 -0.31 17.20 -13.29
N SER A 49 0.80 17.69 -12.72
CA SER A 49 1.83 16.87 -12.04
C SER A 49 1.24 15.85 -11.06
N ASN A 50 0.23 16.20 -10.27
CA ASN A 50 -0.35 15.29 -9.29
C ASN A 50 -1.05 14.10 -9.94
N VAL A 51 -1.83 14.35 -11.00
CA VAL A 51 -2.52 13.29 -11.75
C VAL A 51 -1.49 12.41 -12.45
N LEU A 52 -0.51 13.04 -13.11
CA LEU A 52 0.58 12.32 -13.80
C LEU A 52 1.44 11.50 -12.83
N ALA A 53 1.68 11.98 -11.62
CA ALA A 53 2.45 11.27 -10.62
C ALA A 53 1.72 10.03 -10.10
N ILE A 54 0.42 10.16 -9.84
CA ILE A 54 -0.44 9.03 -9.46
C ILE A 54 -0.56 8.03 -10.61
N LEU A 55 -0.76 8.50 -11.85
CA LEU A 55 -0.79 7.64 -13.03
C LEU A 55 0.54 6.88 -13.21
N ALA A 56 1.68 7.57 -13.08
CA ALA A 56 3.00 6.95 -13.18
C ALA A 56 3.20 5.86 -12.11
N LEU A 57 2.78 6.11 -10.87
CA LEU A 57 2.82 5.13 -9.79
C LEU A 57 1.99 3.89 -10.14
N TYR A 58 0.72 4.07 -10.53
CA TYR A 58 -0.21 2.97 -10.80
C TYR A 58 0.16 2.15 -12.04
N LEU A 59 0.70 2.79 -13.09
CA LEU A 59 1.26 2.07 -14.24
C LEU A 59 2.50 1.27 -13.85
N THR A 60 3.31 1.79 -12.93
CA THR A 60 4.51 1.08 -12.42
C THR A 60 4.13 -0.13 -11.58
N ILE A 61 3.13 -0.03 -10.70
CA ILE A 61 2.70 -1.15 -9.83
C ILE A 61 1.65 -2.06 -10.47
N GLY A 62 1.08 -1.68 -11.62
CA GLY A 62 0.19 -2.53 -12.41
C GLY A 62 -1.21 -2.72 -11.84
N LEU A 63 -1.73 -1.74 -11.09
CA LEU A 63 -3.08 -1.71 -10.48
C LEU A 63 -3.41 -2.80 -9.46
N LEU A 64 -2.47 -3.70 -9.14
CA LEU A 64 -2.70 -4.87 -8.28
C LEU A 64 -3.33 -4.54 -6.92
N HIS A 65 -2.83 -3.50 -6.25
CA HIS A 65 -3.36 -3.12 -4.93
C HIS A 65 -4.69 -2.37 -5.02
N LEU A 66 -4.94 -1.68 -6.14
CA LEU A 66 -6.17 -0.92 -6.37
C LEU A 66 -7.35 -1.87 -6.62
N ASP A 67 -7.08 -2.96 -7.34
CA ASP A 67 -7.98 -4.11 -7.51
C ASP A 67 -8.33 -4.71 -6.13
N GLY A 68 -7.31 -5.00 -5.31
CA GLY A 68 -7.52 -5.48 -3.95
C GLY A 68 -8.33 -4.54 -3.05
N LEU A 69 -8.20 -3.21 -3.22
CA LEU A 69 -9.04 -2.24 -2.53
C LEU A 69 -10.51 -2.35 -2.97
N ALA A 70 -10.75 -2.53 -4.28
CA ALA A 70 -12.10 -2.66 -4.81
C ALA A 70 -12.79 -3.90 -4.23
N ASP A 71 -12.14 -5.06 -4.34
CA ASP A 71 -12.67 -6.34 -3.85
C ASP A 71 -12.88 -6.32 -2.33
N TRP A 72 -11.91 -5.78 -1.58
CA TRP A 72 -12.02 -5.61 -0.14
C TRP A 72 -13.22 -4.75 0.24
N ALA A 73 -13.46 -3.64 -0.47
CA ALA A 73 -14.58 -2.75 -0.18
C ALA A 73 -15.93 -3.39 -0.50
N ASP A 74 -16.04 -4.14 -1.60
CA ASP A 74 -17.24 -4.92 -1.93
C ASP A 74 -17.53 -5.97 -0.86
N GLY A 75 -16.52 -6.73 -0.44
CA GLY A 75 -16.63 -7.69 0.66
C GLY A 75 -17.03 -7.05 1.99
N MET A 76 -16.49 -5.87 2.30
CA MET A 76 -16.80 -5.14 3.54
C MET A 76 -18.25 -4.68 3.61
N MET A 77 -18.83 -4.23 2.49
CA MET A 77 -20.19 -3.69 2.42
C MET A 77 -21.28 -4.75 2.43
N VAL A 78 -20.95 -6.03 2.20
CA VAL A 78 -21.89 -7.13 2.38
C VAL A 78 -22.27 -7.29 3.85
N LYS A 79 -23.57 -7.35 4.14
CA LYS A 79 -24.12 -7.66 5.46
C LYS A 79 -24.26 -9.17 5.64
N GLY A 80 -24.03 -9.65 6.86
CA GLY A 80 -24.24 -11.06 7.23
C GLY A 80 -22.95 -11.77 7.63
N ASP A 81 -22.92 -13.08 7.39
CA ASP A 81 -21.81 -13.95 7.75
C ASP A 81 -20.52 -13.66 6.96
N ARG A 82 -19.41 -14.23 7.45
CA ARG A 82 -18.08 -14.04 6.87
C ARG A 82 -17.96 -14.68 5.49
N GLU A 83 -18.65 -15.79 5.26
CA GLU A 83 -18.56 -16.54 4.01
C GLU A 83 -19.12 -15.72 2.84
N ARG A 84 -20.27 -15.07 3.03
CA ARG A 84 -20.86 -14.15 2.05
C ARG A 84 -19.97 -12.96 1.75
N LYS A 85 -19.36 -12.37 2.78
CA LYS A 85 -18.40 -11.26 2.63
C LYS A 85 -17.18 -11.70 1.80
N ILE A 86 -16.60 -12.87 2.10
CA ILE A 86 -15.47 -13.43 1.35
C ILE A 86 -15.87 -13.79 -0.08
N LYS A 87 -17.09 -14.30 -0.29
CA LYS A 87 -17.61 -14.61 -1.63
C LYS A 87 -17.70 -13.36 -2.50
N ALA A 88 -18.11 -12.23 -1.93
CA ALA A 88 -18.20 -10.97 -2.68
C ALA A 88 -16.83 -10.43 -3.11
N MET A 89 -15.77 -10.63 -2.31
CA MET A 89 -14.39 -10.31 -2.74
C MET A 89 -13.91 -11.14 -3.93
N LYS A 90 -14.60 -12.24 -4.27
CA LYS A 90 -14.25 -13.14 -5.39
C LYS A 90 -15.20 -13.00 -6.57
N ASP A 91 -16.11 -12.03 -6.53
CA ASP A 91 -16.98 -11.76 -7.68
C ASP A 91 -16.13 -11.20 -8.83
N LEU A 92 -16.44 -11.61 -10.05
CA LEU A 92 -15.77 -11.08 -11.24
C LEU A 92 -16.26 -9.68 -11.59
N ASN A 93 -17.43 -9.28 -11.10
CA ASN A 93 -17.97 -7.95 -11.29
C ASN A 93 -17.65 -7.07 -10.09
N THR A 94 -16.98 -5.94 -10.34
CA THR A 94 -16.78 -4.92 -9.32
C THR A 94 -18.12 -4.27 -8.95
N GLY A 95 -18.42 -4.22 -7.66
CA GLY A 95 -19.59 -3.56 -7.11
C GLY A 95 -19.40 -2.05 -6.94
N ILE A 96 -20.51 -1.38 -6.59
CA ILE A 96 -20.49 0.07 -6.37
C ILE A 96 -19.62 0.48 -5.17
N ALA A 97 -19.43 -0.41 -4.20
CA ALA A 97 -18.58 -0.14 -3.04
C ALA A 97 -17.10 -0.16 -3.43
N GLY A 98 -16.68 -1.14 -4.22
CA GLY A 98 -15.35 -1.20 -4.81
C GLY A 98 -15.04 0.02 -5.66
N LEU A 99 -15.94 0.34 -6.60
CA LEU A 99 -15.80 1.55 -7.43
C LEU A 99 -15.67 2.82 -6.58
N PHE A 100 -16.57 3.02 -5.61
CA PHE A 100 -16.56 4.19 -4.75
C PHE A 100 -15.26 4.30 -3.94
N ALA A 101 -14.79 3.19 -3.36
CA ALA A 101 -13.55 3.16 -2.59
C ALA A 101 -12.33 3.53 -3.43
N VAL A 102 -12.21 2.96 -4.64
CA VAL A 102 -11.14 3.28 -5.58
C VAL A 102 -11.16 4.76 -5.97
N VAL A 103 -12.32 5.28 -6.36
CA VAL A 103 -12.47 6.69 -6.74
C VAL A 103 -12.05 7.58 -5.56
N MET A 104 -12.57 7.35 -4.36
CA MET A 104 -12.22 8.15 -3.18
C MET A 104 -10.74 8.07 -2.80
N ALA A 105 -10.13 6.89 -2.90
CA ALA A 105 -8.69 6.74 -2.66
C ALA A 105 -7.86 7.55 -3.66
N LEU A 106 -8.19 7.52 -4.96
CA LEU A 106 -7.49 8.29 -5.99
C LEU A 106 -7.69 9.80 -5.81
N PHE A 107 -8.91 10.24 -5.52
CA PHE A 107 -9.21 11.65 -5.25
C PHE A 107 -8.42 12.18 -4.05
N LEU A 108 -8.42 11.44 -2.93
CA LEU A 108 -7.66 11.82 -1.74
C LEU A 108 -6.16 11.93 -2.03
N GLN A 109 -5.59 10.99 -2.78
CA GLN A 109 -4.18 11.03 -3.14
C GLN A 109 -3.84 12.23 -4.03
N VAL A 110 -4.59 12.45 -5.13
CA VAL A 110 -4.34 13.57 -6.06
C VAL A 110 -4.51 14.92 -5.39
N TYR A 111 -5.55 15.08 -4.57
CA TYR A 111 -5.82 16.34 -3.87
C TYR A 111 -4.78 16.61 -2.79
N SER A 112 -4.45 15.60 -1.96
CA SER A 112 -3.45 15.75 -0.90
C SER A 112 -2.07 16.14 -1.46
N LEU A 113 -1.69 15.62 -2.63
CA LEU A 113 -0.42 15.99 -3.29
C LEU A 113 -0.31 17.48 -3.62
N GLN A 114 -1.40 18.25 -3.68
CA GLN A 114 -1.35 19.71 -3.90
C GLN A 114 -0.85 20.46 -2.65
N LEU A 115 -0.96 19.84 -1.48
CA LEU A 115 -0.80 20.47 -0.18
C LEU A 115 0.50 20.07 0.53
N VAL A 116 1.31 19.21 -0.10
CA VAL A 116 2.49 18.56 0.49
C VAL A 116 3.69 18.67 -0.45
N PRO A 117 4.94 18.53 0.06
CA PRO A 117 6.12 18.58 -0.77
C PRO A 117 6.20 17.38 -1.74
N PHE A 118 6.97 17.53 -2.83
CA PHE A 118 7.09 16.52 -3.89
C PHE A 118 7.50 15.12 -3.39
N TYR A 119 8.30 15.04 -2.32
CA TYR A 119 8.76 13.78 -1.72
C TYR A 119 7.68 13.07 -0.88
N ALA A 120 6.51 13.68 -0.65
CA ALA A 120 5.42 13.06 0.09
C ALA A 120 4.92 11.77 -0.58
N LEU A 121 4.98 11.68 -1.91
CA LEU A 121 4.64 10.46 -2.64
C LEU A 121 5.58 9.30 -2.27
N PHE A 122 6.88 9.58 -2.13
CA PHE A 122 7.86 8.60 -1.65
C PHE A 122 7.53 8.13 -0.22
N LEU A 123 7.26 9.04 0.70
CA LEU A 123 6.90 8.68 2.07
C LEU A 123 5.58 7.89 2.14
N ALA A 124 4.59 8.26 1.34
CA ALA A 124 3.32 7.55 1.27
C ALA A 124 3.51 6.12 0.75
N GLU A 125 4.35 5.93 -0.26
CA GLU A 125 4.68 4.62 -0.79
C GLU A 125 5.54 3.80 0.19
N LEU A 126 6.48 4.43 0.90
CA LEU A 126 7.28 3.79 1.95
C LEU A 126 6.40 3.22 3.05
N ASN A 127 5.44 4.01 3.54
CA ASN A 127 4.46 3.55 4.52
C ASN A 127 3.56 2.46 3.95
N SER A 128 3.10 2.59 2.69
CA SER A 128 2.31 1.56 2.00
C SER A 128 3.00 0.20 1.99
N LYS A 129 4.27 0.14 1.55
CA LYS A 129 5.05 -1.10 1.50
C LYS A 129 5.36 -1.67 2.88
N PHE A 130 5.62 -0.80 3.86
CA PHE A 130 5.82 -1.26 5.24
C PHE A 130 4.54 -1.80 5.86
N ALA A 131 3.38 -1.18 5.62
CA ALA A 131 2.10 -1.69 6.08
C ALA A 131 1.74 -3.06 5.47
N MET A 132 2.12 -3.32 4.22
CA MET A 132 2.01 -4.67 3.63
C MET A 132 2.87 -5.69 4.38
N LEU A 133 4.11 -5.34 4.73
CA LEU A 133 4.98 -6.21 5.54
C LEU A 133 4.35 -6.51 6.92
N LEU A 134 3.75 -5.50 7.56
CA LEU A 134 3.01 -5.68 8.82
C LEU A 134 1.76 -6.56 8.65
N ALA A 135 1.02 -6.38 7.56
CA ALA A 135 -0.14 -7.20 7.23
C ALA A 135 0.23 -8.67 7.03
N LEU A 136 1.34 -8.95 6.33
CA LEU A 136 1.87 -10.30 6.17
C LEU A 136 2.28 -10.91 7.52
N ALA A 137 2.86 -10.11 8.42
CA ALA A 137 3.29 -10.56 9.74
C ALA A 137 2.14 -10.99 10.66
N THR A 138 0.87 -10.73 10.30
CA THR A 138 -0.30 -11.18 11.04
C THR A 138 -0.50 -12.70 11.02
N LYS A 139 -0.01 -13.39 9.97
CA LYS A 139 -0.07 -14.86 9.81
C LYS A 139 -1.46 -15.47 10.00
N LYS A 140 -2.50 -14.82 9.46
CA LYS A 140 -3.88 -15.32 9.49
C LYS A 140 -4.50 -15.31 8.08
N PRO A 141 -4.14 -16.28 7.21
CA PRO A 141 -4.61 -16.28 5.84
C PRO A 141 -6.10 -16.67 5.71
N ILE A 142 -6.79 -16.09 4.73
CA ILE A 142 -8.11 -16.55 4.27
C ILE A 142 -7.89 -17.58 3.16
N GLY A 143 -8.06 -18.85 3.48
CA GLY A 143 -7.90 -19.95 2.52
C GLY A 143 -6.48 -20.07 1.98
N GLN A 144 -6.35 -20.69 0.80
CA GLN A 144 -5.08 -20.83 0.08
C GLN A 144 -4.96 -19.76 -1.01
N GLY A 145 -3.74 -19.30 -1.30
CA GLY A 145 -3.47 -18.31 -2.34
C GLY A 145 -2.20 -17.51 -2.08
N LEU A 146 -1.94 -16.49 -2.90
CA LEU A 146 -0.74 -15.66 -2.83
C LEU A 146 -0.53 -15.01 -1.45
N GLY A 147 -1.61 -14.52 -0.82
CA GLY A 147 -1.56 -13.97 0.53
C GLY A 147 -1.08 -15.00 1.56
N ALA A 148 -1.60 -16.23 1.50
CA ALA A 148 -1.16 -17.32 2.36
C ALA A 148 0.30 -17.69 2.12
N TYR A 149 0.70 -17.82 0.86
CA TYR A 149 2.08 -18.12 0.45
C TYR A 149 3.09 -17.13 1.04
N PHE A 150 2.81 -15.82 0.99
CA PHE A 150 3.72 -14.83 1.57
C PHE A 150 3.65 -14.77 3.10
N MET A 151 2.49 -15.00 3.72
CA MET A 151 2.37 -15.06 5.18
C MET A 151 3.11 -16.26 5.79
N GLU A 152 3.23 -17.37 5.06
CA GLU A 152 4.06 -18.51 5.47
C GLU A 152 5.55 -18.17 5.40
N GLY A 153 5.97 -17.39 4.40
CA GLY A 153 7.34 -16.98 4.21
C GLY A 153 7.87 -16.02 5.28
N ILE A 154 7.03 -15.14 5.82
CA ILE A 154 7.49 -14.09 6.74
C ILE A 154 7.92 -14.66 8.10
N ASP A 155 9.01 -14.14 8.64
CA ASP A 155 9.51 -14.49 9.97
C ASP A 155 9.99 -13.24 10.75
N LYS A 156 10.42 -13.44 12.00
CA LYS A 156 10.89 -12.35 12.86
C LYS A 156 12.13 -11.65 12.29
N LYS A 157 13.01 -12.36 11.58
CA LYS A 157 14.21 -11.78 10.98
C LYS A 157 13.84 -10.89 9.80
N GLN A 158 12.93 -11.36 8.95
CA GLN A 158 12.45 -10.59 7.81
C GLN A 158 11.72 -9.33 8.27
N LEU A 159 10.88 -9.44 9.30
CA LEU A 159 10.20 -8.28 9.89
C LEU A 159 11.19 -7.28 10.51
N ALA A 160 12.18 -7.75 11.27
CA ALA A 160 13.20 -6.89 11.87
C ALA A 160 14.04 -6.17 10.80
N LEU A 161 14.48 -6.89 9.77
CA LEU A 161 15.27 -6.32 8.68
C LEU A 161 14.45 -5.32 7.86
N GLY A 162 13.19 -5.64 7.53
CA GLY A 162 12.30 -4.70 6.86
C GLY A 162 11.99 -3.46 7.69
N THR A 163 11.84 -3.60 9.01
CA THR A 163 11.69 -2.46 9.92
C THR A 163 12.95 -1.59 9.95
N ALA A 164 14.13 -2.20 10.00
CA ALA A 164 15.39 -1.47 9.96
C ALA A 164 15.55 -0.67 8.66
N ILE A 165 15.20 -1.25 7.50
CA ILE A 165 15.22 -0.56 6.21
C ILE A 165 14.19 0.57 6.17
N TYR A 166 12.97 0.32 6.64
CA TYR A 166 11.94 1.35 6.73
C TYR A 166 12.43 2.57 7.53
N LEU A 167 13.00 2.33 8.72
CA LEU A 167 13.57 3.40 9.55
C LEU A 167 14.75 4.10 8.86
N LEU A 168 15.64 3.35 8.20
CA LEU A 168 16.76 3.91 7.45
C LEU A 168 16.31 4.87 6.35
N LEU A 169 15.20 4.56 5.67
CA LEU A 169 14.64 5.40 4.61
C LEU A 169 13.81 6.58 5.14
N LEU A 170 13.15 6.41 6.28
CA LEU A 170 12.29 7.44 6.89
C LEU A 170 13.07 8.51 7.67
N LEU A 171 13.99 8.07 8.55
CA LEU A 171 14.61 8.94 9.56
C LEU A 171 15.40 10.12 8.97
N PRO A 172 16.14 9.99 7.85
CA PRO A 172 16.82 11.13 7.25
C PRO A 172 15.86 12.26 6.83
N LEU A 173 14.70 11.92 6.27
CA LEU A 173 13.68 12.91 5.87
C LEU A 173 13.01 13.55 7.10
N VAL A 174 12.73 12.76 8.13
CA VAL A 174 12.19 13.28 9.40
C VAL A 174 13.18 14.20 10.09
N TYR A 175 14.49 13.89 10.04
CA TYR A 175 15.53 14.75 10.61
C TYR A 175 15.61 16.11 9.90
N ILE A 176 15.46 16.12 8.56
CA ILE A 176 15.51 17.34 7.75
C ILE A 176 14.20 18.15 7.88
N GLU A 177 13.05 17.48 7.87
CA GLU A 177 11.72 18.09 7.94
C GLU A 177 10.83 17.29 8.90
N PRO A 178 10.77 17.66 10.19
CA PRO A 178 10.04 16.92 11.23
C PRO A 178 8.55 16.73 10.95
N ARG A 179 7.91 17.63 10.18
CA ARG A 179 6.50 17.46 9.78
C ARG A 179 6.28 16.18 8.98
N SER A 180 7.32 15.60 8.37
CA SER A 180 7.29 14.30 7.69
C SER A 180 6.82 13.13 8.58
N LEU A 181 6.90 13.27 9.92
CA LEU A 181 6.31 12.31 10.87
C LEU A 181 4.80 12.14 10.67
N ALA A 182 4.12 13.14 10.11
CA ALA A 182 2.69 13.05 9.79
C ALA A 182 2.37 11.90 8.82
N SER A 183 3.35 11.43 8.01
CA SER A 183 3.18 10.27 7.13
C SER A 183 2.86 8.98 7.89
N LEU A 184 3.23 8.89 9.18
CA LEU A 184 2.94 7.74 10.05
C LEU A 184 1.43 7.56 10.32
N LEU A 185 0.62 8.61 10.12
CA LEU A 185 -0.84 8.50 10.20
C LEU A 185 -1.39 7.50 9.17
N GLY A 186 -0.69 7.30 8.06
CA GLY A 186 -1.00 6.24 7.10
C GLY A 186 -0.92 4.85 7.70
N LEU A 187 0.09 4.57 8.55
CA LEU A 187 0.23 3.26 9.20
C LEU A 187 -0.94 2.97 10.16
N LEU A 188 -1.48 4.00 10.81
CA LEU A 188 -2.68 3.85 11.64
C LEU A 188 -3.90 3.47 10.79
N ALA A 189 -4.06 4.10 9.62
CA ALA A 189 -5.11 3.75 8.68
C ALA A 189 -4.96 2.30 8.16
N GLY A 190 -3.73 1.90 7.79
CA GLY A 190 -3.41 0.52 7.40
C GLY A 190 -3.68 -0.50 8.51
N ALA A 191 -3.27 -0.21 9.75
CA ALA A 191 -3.54 -1.06 10.90
C ALA A 191 -5.06 -1.20 11.17
N TYR A 192 -5.82 -0.14 10.93
CA TYR A 192 -7.28 -0.20 11.02
C TYR A 192 -7.89 -1.10 9.93
N VAL A 193 -7.38 -1.07 8.70
CA VAL A 193 -7.80 -2.01 7.64
C VAL A 193 -7.47 -3.45 8.03
N ILE A 194 -6.27 -3.72 8.56
CA ILE A 194 -5.91 -5.05 9.09
C ILE A 194 -6.92 -5.51 10.14
N TYR A 195 -7.23 -4.65 11.11
CA TYR A 195 -8.23 -4.93 12.16
C TYR A 195 -9.61 -5.24 11.56
N LEU A 196 -10.08 -4.44 10.61
CA LEU A 196 -11.36 -4.65 9.94
C LEU A 196 -11.39 -5.97 9.18
N SER A 197 -10.32 -6.33 8.49
CA SER A 197 -10.20 -7.59 7.76
C SER A 197 -10.25 -8.79 8.70
N LEU A 198 -9.50 -8.74 9.81
CA LEU A 198 -9.55 -9.78 10.84
C LEU A 198 -10.94 -9.93 11.44
N ARG A 199 -11.66 -8.83 11.66
CA ARG A 199 -13.01 -8.84 12.24
C ARG A 199 -14.06 -9.39 11.26
N ASN A 200 -14.02 -8.93 10.00
CA ASN A 200 -15.06 -9.21 9.01
C ASN A 200 -14.84 -10.51 8.23
N PHE A 201 -13.60 -10.88 7.98
CA PHE A 201 -13.26 -12.06 7.17
C PHE A 201 -12.57 -13.15 8.00
N GLY A 202 -12.11 -12.84 9.22
CA GLY A 202 -11.39 -13.80 10.08
C GLY A 202 -9.91 -13.96 9.74
N GLY A 203 -9.41 -13.21 8.76
CA GLY A 203 -8.05 -13.30 8.24
C GLY A 203 -7.77 -12.22 7.20
N LEU A 204 -6.67 -12.37 6.46
CA LEU A 204 -6.29 -11.55 5.32
C LEU A 204 -6.03 -12.44 4.09
N ASN A 205 -6.37 -11.96 2.90
CA ASN A 205 -5.92 -12.48 1.61
C ASN A 205 -5.11 -11.41 0.84
N GLY A 206 -4.85 -11.63 -0.45
CA GLY A 206 -4.19 -10.65 -1.31
C GLY A 206 -4.92 -9.31 -1.35
N ASP A 207 -6.25 -9.34 -1.48
CA ASP A 207 -7.10 -8.15 -1.60
C ASP A 207 -7.04 -7.31 -0.32
N CYS A 208 -7.10 -7.97 0.85
CA CYS A 208 -6.89 -7.32 2.14
C CYS A 208 -5.53 -6.61 2.23
N ILE A 209 -4.46 -7.24 1.73
CA ILE A 209 -3.11 -6.65 1.74
C ILE A 209 -3.04 -5.48 0.74
N GLY A 210 -3.69 -5.60 -0.42
CA GLY A 210 -3.85 -4.52 -1.39
C GLY A 210 -4.57 -3.31 -0.79
N ALA A 211 -5.70 -3.53 -0.13
CA ALA A 211 -6.45 -2.50 0.57
C ALA A 211 -5.62 -1.83 1.68
N VAL A 212 -4.85 -2.60 2.45
CA VAL A 212 -3.90 -2.04 3.44
C VAL A 212 -2.90 -1.12 2.76
N ALA A 213 -2.32 -1.53 1.63
CA ALA A 213 -1.35 -0.74 0.88
C ALA A 213 -1.96 0.59 0.40
N GLU A 214 -3.14 0.56 -0.19
CA GLU A 214 -3.81 1.72 -0.77
C GLU A 214 -4.30 2.71 0.28
N ILE A 215 -4.99 2.23 1.32
CA ILE A 215 -5.49 3.09 2.40
C ILE A 215 -4.34 3.67 3.23
N THR A 216 -3.24 2.93 3.41
CA THR A 216 -2.03 3.48 4.04
C THR A 216 -1.44 4.61 3.22
N ARG A 217 -1.35 4.45 1.88
CA ARG A 217 -0.83 5.49 0.99
C ARG A 217 -1.69 6.75 1.05
N ALA A 218 -3.00 6.61 0.92
CA ALA A 218 -3.95 7.71 1.00
C ALA A 218 -3.90 8.39 2.38
N GLY A 219 -3.87 7.60 3.47
CA GLY A 219 -3.78 8.11 4.83
C GLY A 219 -2.48 8.85 5.14
N ALA A 220 -1.35 8.40 4.59
CA ALA A 220 -0.06 9.08 4.74
C ALA A 220 -0.07 10.45 4.05
N LEU A 221 -0.57 10.52 2.81
CA LEU A 221 -0.69 11.79 2.09
C LEU A 221 -1.66 12.75 2.76
N LEU A 222 -2.83 12.26 3.18
CA LEU A 222 -3.82 13.07 3.88
C LEU A 222 -3.29 13.59 5.23
N GLY A 223 -2.62 12.72 6.00
CA GLY A 223 -2.02 13.08 7.28
C GLY A 223 -0.97 14.18 7.12
N MET A 224 -0.09 14.04 6.13
CA MET A 224 0.88 15.08 5.77
C MET A 224 0.18 16.37 5.32
N ALA A 225 -0.85 16.28 4.47
CA ALA A 225 -1.58 17.44 3.98
C ALA A 225 -2.20 18.23 5.13
N VAL A 226 -2.86 17.56 6.09
CA VAL A 226 -3.43 18.22 7.27
C VAL A 226 -2.34 18.95 8.06
N VAL A 227 -1.21 18.30 8.33
CA VAL A 227 -0.13 18.93 9.10
C VAL A 227 0.48 20.12 8.36
N TRP A 228 0.72 20.02 7.05
CA TRP A 228 1.28 21.11 6.25
C TRP A 228 0.37 22.33 6.11
N GLN A 229 -0.95 22.16 6.26
CA GLN A 229 -1.89 23.26 6.20
C GLN A 229 -2.15 23.90 7.57
N VAL A 230 -1.79 23.23 8.65
CA VAL A 230 -2.08 23.68 10.03
C VAL A 230 -0.81 24.17 10.75
N ILE A 231 0.37 23.64 10.39
CA ILE A 231 1.67 23.88 11.06
C ILE A 231 2.72 24.32 10.03
#